data_AF-A0A7W6JB58-F1
#
_entry.id   AF-A0A7W6JB58-F1
#
_cell.length_a   1.000
_cell.length_b   1.000
_cell.length_c   1.000
_cell.angle_alpha   90.00
_cell.angle_beta   90.00
_cell.angle_gamma   90.00
#
_symmetry.space_group_name_H-M   'P 1'
#
loop_
_entity.id
_entity.type
_entity.pdbx_description
1 polymer ?
#
loop_
_entity_poly.entity_id
_entity_poly.type
_entity_poly.pdbx_seq_one_letter_code
_entity_poly.pdbx_strand_id
1 'polypeptide(L)'
;MDLADLEARLNAHRKLLVQIMTMLAGDERFAVLLQRYRDETENVQDHQEDPGVVEPDPAFAIKGRSTEELQAMLAAALVRADVEPPSAAARR
;
A
#
# COMPACT_ATOMS: atom_id res chain seq x y z
N MET A 1 -25.34 4.93 -7.88
CA MET A 1 -24.38 4.38 -6.92
C MET A 1 -24.30 5.38 -5.80
N ASP A 2 -24.68 4.97 -4.59
CA ASP A 2 -24.57 5.86 -3.43
C ASP A 2 -23.14 5.82 -2.87
N LEU A 3 -22.87 6.63 -1.85
CA LEU A 3 -21.55 6.69 -1.22
C LEU A 3 -21.18 5.37 -0.53
N ALA A 4 -22.15 4.70 0.08
CA ALA A 4 -21.93 3.45 0.81
C ALA A 4 -21.54 2.31 -0.14
N ASP A 5 -22.15 2.23 -1.32
CA ASP A 5 -21.79 1.30 -2.38
C ASP A 5 -20.35 1.51 -2.85
N LEU A 6 -19.93 2.76 -3.02
CA LEU A 6 -18.57 3.10 -3.46
C LEU A 6 -17.55 2.72 -2.37
N GLU A 7 -17.81 3.08 -1.11
CA GLU A 7 -16.98 2.72 0.03
C GLU A 7 -16.85 1.21 0.20
N ALA A 8 -17.96 0.48 0.08
CA ALA A 8 -17.98 -0.98 0.14
C ALA A 8 -17.11 -1.61 -0.96
N ARG A 9 -17.22 -1.09 -2.19
CA ARG A 9 -16.39 -1.55 -3.32
C ARG A 9 -14.91 -1.26 -3.07
N LEU A 10 -14.55 -0.03 -2.70
CA LEU A 10 -13.15 0.33 -2.43
C LEU A 10 -12.55 -0.53 -1.32
N ASN A 11 -13.29 -0.72 -0.22
CA ASN A 11 -12.86 -1.57 0.88
C ASN A 11 -12.68 -3.04 0.46
N ALA A 12 -13.54 -3.57 -0.41
CA ALA A 12 -13.38 -4.93 -0.93
C ALA A 12 -12.09 -5.08 -1.76
N HIS A 13 -11.78 -4.10 -2.62
CA HIS A 13 -10.54 -4.10 -3.40
C HIS A 13 -9.31 -3.94 -2.50
N ARG A 14 -9.33 -3.03 -1.52
CA ARG A 14 -8.25 -2.86 -0.52
C ARG A 14 -7.96 -4.19 0.18
N LYS A 15 -9.00 -4.87 0.68
CA LYS A 15 -8.87 -6.17 1.35
C LYS A 15 -8.26 -7.24 0.44
N LEU A 16 -8.73 -7.32 -0.81
CA LEU A 16 -8.20 -8.29 -1.79
C LEU A 16 -6.73 -8.03 -2.10
N LEU A 17 -6.36 -6.77 -2.36
CA LEU A 17 -4.98 -6.38 -2.67
C LEU A 17 -4.03 -6.67 -1.50
N VAL A 18 -4.43 -6.33 -0.27
CA VAL A 18 -3.66 -6.67 0.94
C VAL A 18 -3.48 -8.17 1.06
N GLN A 19 -4.52 -8.97 0.80
CA GLN A 19 -4.41 -10.43 0.85
C GLN A 19 -3.44 -10.97 -0.20
N ILE A 20 -3.48 -10.46 -1.43
CA ILE A 20 -2.55 -10.85 -2.50
C ILE A 20 -1.11 -10.53 -2.09
N MET A 21 -0.86 -9.32 -1.61
CA MET A 21 0.48 -8.92 -1.16
C MET A 21 0.96 -9.74 0.04
N THR A 22 0.06 -10.10 0.96
CA THR A 22 0.38 -10.98 2.10
C THR A 22 0.85 -12.35 1.61
N MET A 23 0.14 -12.94 0.63
CA MET A 23 0.54 -14.22 0.02
C MET A 23 1.88 -14.12 -0.70
N LEU A 24 2.13 -13.02 -1.42
CA LEU A 24 3.43 -12.78 -2.06
C LEU A 24 4.55 -12.66 -1.02
N ALA A 25 4.33 -11.91 0.06
CA ALA A 25 5.29 -11.72 1.14
C ALA A 25 5.63 -13.02 1.91
N GLY A 26 4.91 -14.12 1.68
CA GLY A 26 5.29 -15.44 2.18
C GLY A 26 6.57 -16.02 1.53
N ASP A 27 6.99 -15.50 0.38
CA ASP A 27 8.32 -15.75 -0.21
C ASP A 27 9.24 -14.56 0.09
N GLU A 28 10.40 -14.84 0.69
CA GLU A 28 11.38 -13.84 1.14
C GLU A 28 11.79 -12.86 0.01
N ARG A 29 11.88 -13.33 -1.24
CA ARG A 29 12.24 -12.47 -2.38
C ARG A 29 11.18 -11.39 -2.61
N PHE A 30 9.90 -11.76 -2.54
CA PHE A 30 8.80 -10.83 -2.72
C PHE A 30 8.60 -9.96 -1.47
N ALA A 31 8.85 -10.48 -0.27
CA ALA A 31 8.84 -9.67 0.95
C ALA A 31 9.85 -8.51 0.86
N VAL A 32 11.08 -8.79 0.43
CA VAL A 32 12.12 -7.76 0.24
C VAL A 32 11.71 -6.75 -0.83
N LEU A 33 11.09 -7.19 -1.93
CA LEU A 33 10.60 -6.27 -2.97
C LEU A 33 9.49 -5.35 -2.45
N LEU A 34 8.53 -5.88 -1.68
CA LEU A 34 7.45 -5.09 -1.09
C LEU A 34 7.97 -4.11 -0.04
N GLN A 35 8.97 -4.49 0.76
CA GLN A 35 9.64 -3.59 1.71
C GLN A 35 10.33 -2.44 0.98
N ARG A 36 11.16 -2.73 -0.04
CA ARG A 36 11.82 -1.69 -0.85
C ARG A 36 10.82 -0.73 -1.47
N TYR A 37 9.74 -1.27 -2.03
CA TYR A 37 8.71 -0.44 -2.65
C TYR A 37 8.00 0.47 -1.64
N ARG A 38 7.77 -0.01 -0.41
CA ARG A 38 7.24 0.83 0.68
C ARG A 38 8.18 1.97 1.01
N ASP A 39 9.48 1.68 1.16
CA ASP A 39 10.49 2.66 1.55
C ASP A 39 10.73 3.70 0.41
N GLU A 40 10.69 3.28 -0.86
CA GLU A 40 10.72 4.20 -2.01
C GLU A 40 9.51 5.14 -2.02
N THR A 41 8.32 4.61 -1.69
CA THR A 41 7.07 5.37 -1.63
C THR A 41 7.08 6.41 -0.51
N GLU A 42 7.79 6.16 0.59
CA GLU A 42 8.03 7.10 1.70
C GLU A 42 8.92 8.29 1.25
N ASN A 43 10.03 8.00 0.57
CA ASN A 43 11.02 9.01 0.18
C ASN A 43 10.55 10.02 -0.89
N VAL A 44 9.51 9.69 -1.67
CA VAL A 44 8.95 10.58 -2.71
C VAL A 44 8.23 11.79 -2.11
N GLN A 45 7.73 11.71 -0.87
CA GLN A 45 7.05 12.84 -0.23
C GLN A 45 8.03 13.92 0.28
N ASP A 46 9.24 13.53 0.70
CA ASP A 46 10.18 14.45 1.37
C ASP A 46 10.96 15.40 0.44
N HIS A 47 10.94 15.20 -0.88
CA HIS A 47 11.94 15.82 -1.76
C HIS A 47 11.54 17.07 -2.55
N GLN A 48 10.26 17.52 -2.63
CA GLN A 48 9.91 18.72 -3.43
C GLN A 48 8.63 19.46 -2.98
N GLU A 49 8.58 19.99 -1.76
CA GLU A 49 7.77 21.19 -1.51
C GLU A 49 8.70 22.41 -1.54
N ASP A 50 8.84 23.01 -2.72
CA ASP A 50 9.58 24.26 -2.92
C ASP A 50 8.89 25.38 -2.09
N PRO A 51 9.58 26.05 -1.14
CA PRO A 51 8.98 26.96 -0.15
C PRO A 51 8.29 28.22 -0.70
N GLY A 52 8.06 28.31 -2.02
CA GLY A 52 7.40 29.43 -2.69
C GLY A 52 6.09 29.10 -3.42
N VAL A 53 5.66 27.83 -3.52
CA VAL A 53 4.43 27.47 -4.25
C VAL A 53 3.28 27.21 -3.28
N VAL A 54 2.58 28.28 -2.93
CA VAL A 54 1.24 28.19 -2.33
C VAL A 54 0.25 27.94 -3.46
N GLU A 55 0.13 26.69 -3.93
CA GLU A 55 -1.04 26.27 -4.71
C GLU A 55 -1.63 25.00 -4.09
N PRO A 56 -2.85 25.06 -3.52
CA PRO A 56 -3.58 23.87 -3.16
C PRO A 56 -4.16 23.28 -4.46
N ASP A 57 -3.33 22.66 -5.31
CA ASP A 57 -3.85 21.90 -6.45
C ASP A 57 -4.51 20.62 -5.92
N PRO A 58 -5.81 20.39 -6.19
CA PRO A 58 -6.50 19.15 -5.85
C PRO A 58 -5.77 17.88 -6.30
N ALA A 59 -4.95 17.96 -7.36
CA ALA A 59 -4.13 16.86 -7.84
C ALA A 59 -3.05 16.43 -6.83
N PHE A 60 -2.40 17.37 -6.13
CA PHE A 60 -1.42 17.04 -5.08
C PHE A 60 -2.10 16.41 -3.85
N ALA A 61 -3.29 16.88 -3.48
CA ALA A 61 -4.06 16.32 -2.36
C ALA A 61 -4.51 14.86 -2.62
N ILE A 62 -4.93 14.55 -3.86
CA ILE A 62 -5.29 13.17 -4.25
C ILE A 62 -4.05 12.29 -4.29
N LYS A 63 -2.92 12.80 -4.81
CA LYS A 63 -1.65 12.08 -4.86
C LYS A 63 -1.16 11.71 -3.46
N GLY A 64 -1.16 12.66 -2.52
CA GLY A 64 -0.79 12.41 -1.12
C GLY A 64 -1.63 11.31 -0.47
N ARG A 65 -2.96 11.42 -0.56
CA ARG A 65 -3.89 10.40 0.00
C ARG A 65 -3.72 9.01 -0.64
N SER A 66 -3.40 8.97 -1.93
CA SER A 66 -3.17 7.70 -2.64
C SER A 66 -1.88 7.04 -2.18
N THR A 67 -0.83 7.83 -1.92
CA THR A 67 0.44 7.38 -1.37
C THR A 67 0.28 6.85 0.06
N GLU A 68 -0.41 7.57 0.94
CA GLU A 68 -0.71 7.14 2.31
C GLU A 68 -1.46 5.81 2.34
N GLU A 69 -2.47 5.67 1.47
CA GLU A 69 -3.26 4.46 1.34
C GLU A 69 -2.39 3.28 0.88
N LEU A 70 -1.51 3.50 -0.09
CA LEU A 70 -0.58 2.49 -0.58
C LEU A 70 0.39 2.03 0.52
N GLN A 71 0.99 2.96 1.26
CA GLN A 71 1.88 2.66 2.39
C GLN A 71 1.16 1.83 3.46
N ALA A 72 -0.07 2.22 3.81
CA ALA A 72 -0.88 1.49 4.78
C ALA A 72 -1.20 0.06 4.32
N MET A 73 -1.47 -0.13 3.02
CA MET A 73 -1.72 -1.46 2.45
C MET A 73 -0.45 -2.34 2.46
N LEU A 74 0.71 -1.78 2.10
CA LEU A 74 2.00 -2.49 2.11
C LEU A 74 2.39 -2.90 3.53
N ALA A 75 2.26 -1.98 4.50
CA ALA A 75 2.53 -2.27 5.91
C ALA A 75 1.62 -3.38 6.44
N ALA A 76 0.31 -3.33 6.14
CA ALA A 76 -0.63 -4.35 6.58
C ALA A 76 -0.30 -5.73 5.99
N ALA A 77 0.12 -5.80 4.72
CA ALA A 77 0.48 -7.06 4.08
C ALA A 77 1.74 -7.68 4.70
N LEU A 78 2.79 -6.88 4.94
CA LEU A 78 4.04 -7.33 5.54
C LEU A 78 3.83 -7.83 6.98
N VAL A 79 3.09 -7.07 7.80
CA VAL A 79 2.79 -7.47 9.18
C VAL A 79 2.01 -8.78 9.23
N ARG A 80 1.06 -8.99 8.31
CA ARG A 80 0.29 -10.24 8.26
C ARG A 80 1.16 -11.42 7.86
N ALA A 81 2.08 -11.24 6.91
CA ALA A 81 2.98 -12.28 6.46
C ALA A 81 3.97 -12.71 7.56
N ASP A 82 4.41 -11.77 8.41
CA ASP A 82 5.27 -12.09 9.57
C ASP A 82 4.54 -12.91 10.64
N VAL A 83 3.23 -12.69 10.81
CA VAL A 83 2.41 -13.38 11.83
C VAL A 83 1.86 -14.71 11.32
N GLU A 84 1.59 -14.83 10.01
CA GLU A 84 1.04 -16.02 9.39
C GLU A 84 2.18 -16.96 8.93
N PRO A 85 2.34 -18.16 9.53
CA PRO A 85 3.40 -19.07 9.11
C PRO A 85 3.22 -19.43 7.63
N PRO A 86 4.32 -19.54 6.84
CA PRO A 86 4.23 -19.74 5.41
C PRO A 86 3.39 -20.98 5.12
N SER A 87 2.26 -20.76 4.44
CA SER A 87 1.34 -21.81 4.03
C SER A 87 2.13 -22.93 3.37
N ALA A 88 2.00 -24.15 3.91
CA ALA A 88 2.67 -25.35 3.42
C ALA A 88 2.34 -25.67 1.94
N ALA A 89 1.37 -24.99 1.34
CA ALA A 89 0.98 -25.14 -0.05
C ALA A 89 1.95 -24.51 -1.07
N ALA A 90 2.81 -23.57 -0.66
CA ALA A 90 3.72 -22.86 -1.58
C ALA A 90 5.09 -23.54 -1.78
N ARG A 91 5.35 -24.68 -1.12
CA ARG A 91 6.64 -25.42 -1.22
C ARG A 91 6.66 -26.54 -2.27
N ARG A 92 5.69 -26.57 -3.20
CA ARG A 92 5.63 -27.59 -4.26
C ARG A 92 6.07 -27.06 -5.60
#